data_AF-A0A914F4B2-F1
#
_entry.id   AF-A0A914F4B2-F1
#
_cell.length_a   1.000
_cell.length_b   1.000
_cell.length_c   1.000
_cell.angle_alpha   90.00
_cell.angle_beta   90.00
_cell.angle_gamma   90.00
#
_symmetry.space_group_name_H-M   'P 1'
#
loop_
_entity.id
_entity.type
_entity.pdbx_description
1 polymer ?
#
loop_
_entity_poly.entity_id
_entity_poly.type
_entity_poly.pdbx_seq_one_letter_code
_entity_poly.pdbx_strand_id
1 'polypeptide(L)'
;MPNSDWIIESRFQLSRPDSSLAFRNCPNILQWTQLADLVDKYSNIVKIALVGKYFHLDQTTDETRVKVFSDAYSSVIKALNHAATHSERKLEILFVVSEHLEDDASEEKRNAALKLLEEADGILVPGGFGSRGIEGKIQACKYARENNKPFLGICLGMQCAAIEFARNVCKIEGASSTEFLEEQNSDTSENGSIENLGPEQKIVIKMLEHSGGDMGGTMRLGRRATEFLTTDCILYDLYGKNQSVEERHRHRYEINPAIVYKLTAAGLRFVGMGVDQTKNNGNISVSSNLLLKIAREAIENGEQGFVDKVKKLCDRGEETNTAVRMEMVELKDHPYFVGVQYHPEYTSHPLSPSAPFLGLLLASSGQLQGYLDKTRIPSPVNMFNDVESMTHSRFHYLPSAGNSSASLLTLNENFKHHSSGVDLKVPGFRQQFSPPDGENKPPVFTITEDHQ
;
A
#
# COMPACT_ATOMS: atom_id res chain seq x y z
N MET A 1 31.82 -22.87 9.36
CA MET A 1 32.16 -22.21 8.07
C MET A 1 32.71 -20.82 8.39
N PRO A 2 33.74 -20.32 7.68
CA PRO A 2 34.14 -18.92 7.84
C PRO A 2 32.94 -18.02 7.50
N ASN A 3 32.62 -17.10 8.41
CA ASN A 3 31.47 -16.22 8.29
C ASN A 3 31.61 -15.39 6.99
N SER A 4 30.55 -15.26 6.20
CA SER A 4 30.61 -14.62 4.87
C SER A 4 31.21 -13.20 4.91
N ASP A 5 31.03 -12.50 6.03
CA ASP A 5 31.64 -11.20 6.33
C ASP A 5 33.17 -11.24 6.28
N TRP A 6 33.81 -12.30 6.79
CA TRP A 6 35.26 -12.45 6.74
C TRP A 6 35.77 -12.56 5.30
N ILE A 7 35.01 -13.21 4.41
CA ILE A 7 35.37 -13.32 2.98
C ILE A 7 35.29 -11.93 2.32
N ILE A 8 34.27 -11.14 2.65
CA ILE A 8 34.10 -9.79 2.11
C ILE A 8 35.20 -8.87 2.64
N GLU A 9 35.42 -8.86 3.95
CA GLU A 9 36.48 -8.07 4.61
C GLU A 9 37.86 -8.38 4.03
N SER A 10 38.21 -9.67 3.95
CA SER A 10 39.51 -10.11 3.46
C SER A 10 39.70 -9.86 1.97
N ARG A 11 38.64 -10.03 1.16
CA ARG A 11 38.70 -9.86 -0.30
C ARG A 11 38.73 -8.40 -0.74
N PHE A 12 37.98 -7.53 -0.07
CA PHE A 12 37.86 -6.12 -0.42
C PHE A 12 38.74 -5.20 0.43
N GLN A 13 39.51 -5.76 1.37
CA GLN A 13 40.39 -5.02 2.29
C GLN A 13 39.63 -3.92 3.05
N LEU A 14 38.37 -4.18 3.38
CA LEU A 14 37.54 -3.23 4.10
C LEU A 14 37.96 -3.22 5.56
N SER A 15 38.24 -2.04 6.10
CA SER A 15 38.43 -1.85 7.53
C SER A 15 37.14 -2.14 8.27
N ARG A 16 37.22 -2.94 9.34
CA ARG A 16 36.07 -3.19 10.21
C ARG A 16 35.54 -1.85 10.75
N PRO A 17 34.20 -1.65 10.76
CA PRO A 17 33.63 -0.49 11.43
C PRO A 17 34.07 -0.48 12.89
N ASP A 18 34.37 0.70 13.44
CA ASP A 18 34.64 0.87 14.87
C ASP A 18 33.53 0.18 15.67
N SER A 19 33.87 -0.69 16.61
CA SER A 19 32.91 -1.45 17.42
C SER A 19 31.81 -0.60 18.08
N SER A 20 32.09 0.67 18.39
CA SER A 20 31.10 1.62 18.93
C SER A 20 30.10 2.15 17.88
N LEU A 21 30.53 2.21 16.62
CA LEU A 21 29.71 2.55 15.44
C LEU A 21 29.09 1.31 14.78
N ALA A 22 29.74 0.15 14.91
CA ALA A 22 29.31 -1.14 14.36
C ALA A 22 28.00 -1.58 15.01
N PHE A 23 27.80 -1.36 16.31
CA PHE A 23 26.52 -1.66 16.95
C PHE A 23 25.35 -0.80 16.42
N ARG A 24 25.65 0.43 15.95
CA ARG A 24 24.64 1.34 15.37
C ARG A 24 24.38 1.09 13.89
N ASN A 25 25.34 0.50 13.16
CA ASN A 25 25.32 0.41 11.69
C ASN A 25 25.54 -1.01 11.14
N CYS A 26 25.75 -2.04 11.97
CA CYS A 26 25.66 -3.43 11.50
C CYS A 26 24.23 -3.67 11.06
N PRO A 27 23.99 -4.46 9.99
CA PRO A 27 22.69 -5.04 9.76
C PRO A 27 22.29 -5.75 11.05
N ASN A 28 21.33 -5.19 11.77
CA ASN A 28 20.88 -5.75 13.02
C ASN A 28 20.11 -7.03 12.67
N ILE A 29 20.82 -8.15 12.54
CA ILE A 29 20.23 -9.43 12.18
C ILE A 29 19.08 -9.79 13.13
N LEU A 30 19.15 -9.31 14.38
CA LEU A 30 18.08 -9.47 15.36
C LEU A 30 16.75 -8.88 14.87
N GLN A 31 16.75 -7.67 14.29
CA GLN A 31 15.53 -7.05 13.76
C GLN A 31 14.95 -7.87 12.61
N TRP A 32 15.80 -8.39 11.71
CA TRP A 32 15.36 -9.23 10.59
C TRP A 32 14.86 -10.59 11.05
N THR A 33 15.52 -11.22 12.03
CA THR A 33 15.07 -12.48 12.64
C THR A 33 13.73 -12.28 13.35
N GLN A 34 13.59 -11.23 14.15
CA GLN A 34 12.33 -10.93 14.83
C GLN A 34 11.20 -10.61 13.85
N LEU A 35 11.49 -9.88 12.77
CA LEU A 35 10.51 -9.63 11.71
C LEU A 35 10.10 -10.94 11.02
N ALA A 36 11.05 -11.84 10.72
CA ALA A 36 10.76 -13.13 10.13
C ALA A 36 9.86 -13.99 11.06
N ASP A 37 10.21 -14.05 12.35
CA ASP A 37 9.41 -14.76 13.36
C ASP A 37 7.98 -14.20 13.44
N LEU A 38 7.81 -12.88 13.33
CA LEU A 38 6.49 -12.25 13.34
C LEU A 38 5.66 -12.59 12.11
N VAL A 39 6.26 -12.59 10.92
CA VAL A 39 5.57 -12.93 9.67
C VAL A 39 5.01 -14.35 9.74
N ASP A 40 5.76 -15.28 10.33
CA ASP A 40 5.36 -16.68 10.45
C ASP A 40 4.41 -16.97 11.62
N LYS A 41 4.29 -16.05 12.58
CA LYS A 41 3.50 -16.23 13.81
C LYS A 41 1.99 -16.15 13.61
N TYR A 42 1.51 -15.34 12.67
CA TYR A 42 0.08 -15.04 12.58
C TYR A 42 -0.73 -16.15 11.91
N SER A 43 -1.81 -16.56 12.58
CA SER A 43 -2.72 -17.61 12.08
C SER A 43 -4.05 -17.06 11.56
N ASN A 44 -4.50 -15.91 12.06
CA ASN A 44 -5.76 -15.30 11.64
C ASN A 44 -5.64 -14.80 10.19
N ILE A 45 -6.45 -15.37 9.31
CA ILE A 45 -6.41 -15.09 7.87
C ILE A 45 -7.20 -13.81 7.57
N VAL A 46 -6.68 -13.02 6.62
CA VAL A 46 -7.42 -11.95 5.94
C VAL A 46 -7.36 -12.19 4.44
N LYS A 47 -8.52 -12.25 3.79
CA LYS A 47 -8.65 -12.54 2.37
C LYS A 47 -8.81 -11.25 1.58
N ILE A 48 -7.87 -10.97 0.68
CA ILE A 48 -7.95 -9.80 -0.20
C ILE A 48 -8.12 -10.24 -1.64
N ALA A 49 -9.20 -9.81 -2.29
CA ALA A 49 -9.40 -10.02 -3.72
C ALA A 49 -8.57 -9.04 -4.54
N LEU A 50 -7.60 -9.54 -5.30
CA LEU A 50 -6.82 -8.76 -6.25
C LEU A 50 -7.43 -8.92 -7.65
N VAL A 51 -8.08 -7.85 -8.14
CA VAL A 51 -8.78 -7.86 -9.43
C VAL A 51 -7.84 -7.37 -10.54
N GLY A 52 -7.52 -8.21 -11.51
CA GLY A 52 -6.42 -7.97 -12.42
C GLY A 52 -6.55 -8.71 -13.75
N LYS A 53 -5.61 -8.41 -14.66
CA LYS A 53 -5.61 -8.80 -16.06
C LYS A 53 -4.70 -10.01 -16.34
N TYR A 54 -3.65 -10.18 -15.55
CA TYR A 54 -2.55 -11.12 -15.83
C TYR A 54 -2.58 -12.36 -14.92
N PHE A 55 -3.72 -13.03 -14.84
CA PHE A 55 -3.83 -14.32 -14.16
C PHE A 55 -4.14 -15.39 -15.20
N HIS A 56 -3.31 -16.42 -15.28
CA HIS A 56 -3.65 -17.60 -16.06
C HIS A 56 -4.03 -18.72 -15.10
N LEU A 57 -5.18 -19.32 -15.36
CA LEU A 57 -5.55 -20.59 -14.74
C LEU A 57 -4.69 -21.66 -15.41
N ASP A 58 -3.78 -22.27 -14.67
CA ASP A 58 -3.02 -23.41 -15.19
C ASP A 58 -3.93 -24.63 -15.11
N GLN A 59 -4.45 -25.06 -16.26
CA GLN A 59 -5.33 -26.23 -16.36
C GLN A 59 -4.55 -27.55 -16.41
N THR A 60 -3.21 -27.53 -16.28
CA THR A 60 -2.37 -28.71 -16.56
C THR A 60 -1.91 -29.49 -15.32
N THR A 61 -2.18 -29.00 -14.11
CA THR A 61 -1.88 -29.71 -12.85
C THR A 61 -3.01 -29.48 -11.86
N ASP A 62 -3.58 -30.56 -11.30
CA ASP A 62 -4.57 -30.60 -10.20
C ASP A 62 -5.16 -29.24 -9.78
N GLU A 63 -6.40 -28.99 -10.21
CA GLU A 63 -7.43 -27.96 -9.93
C GLU A 63 -7.25 -26.88 -8.82
N THR A 64 -6.04 -26.49 -8.40
CA THR A 64 -5.83 -25.61 -7.23
C THR A 64 -4.73 -24.56 -7.37
N ARG A 65 -4.00 -24.51 -8.49
CA ARG A 65 -2.89 -23.57 -8.64
C ARG A 65 -3.18 -22.54 -9.72
N VAL A 66 -3.62 -21.35 -9.32
CA VAL A 66 -3.63 -20.16 -10.18
C VAL A 66 -2.17 -19.84 -10.53
N LYS A 67 -1.81 -19.89 -11.81
CA LYS A 67 -0.50 -19.43 -12.29
C LYS A 67 -0.59 -17.92 -12.49
N VAL A 68 -0.35 -17.24 -11.40
CA VAL A 68 -0.16 -15.79 -11.38
C VAL A 68 1.12 -15.50 -12.17
N PHE A 69 1.07 -14.61 -13.16
CA PHE A 69 2.29 -13.94 -13.61
C PHE A 69 2.73 -13.01 -12.47
N SER A 70 3.38 -13.58 -11.46
CA SER A 70 3.71 -12.97 -10.16
C SER A 70 4.44 -11.64 -10.34
N ASP A 71 5.20 -11.50 -11.41
CA ASP A 71 6.07 -10.36 -11.64
C ASP A 71 5.26 -9.09 -11.93
N ALA A 72 4.08 -9.21 -12.56
CA ALA A 72 3.23 -8.06 -12.89
C ALA A 72 2.65 -7.37 -11.65
N TYR A 73 2.46 -8.12 -10.56
CA TYR A 73 1.86 -7.63 -9.31
C TYR A 73 2.80 -7.76 -8.10
N SER A 74 4.09 -8.04 -8.32
CA SER A 74 5.05 -8.31 -7.24
C SER A 74 5.19 -7.17 -6.23
N SER A 75 5.19 -5.91 -6.68
CA SER A 75 5.26 -4.75 -5.79
C SER A 75 4.02 -4.64 -4.92
N VAL A 76 2.84 -4.84 -5.51
CA VAL A 76 1.54 -4.81 -4.83
C VAL A 76 1.43 -5.94 -3.79
N ILE A 77 1.80 -7.15 -4.17
CA ILE A 77 1.80 -8.32 -3.26
C ILE A 77 2.74 -8.09 -2.08
N LYS A 78 3.94 -7.53 -2.30
CA LYS A 78 4.87 -7.19 -1.22
C LYS A 78 4.29 -6.12 -0.28
N ALA A 79 3.69 -5.07 -0.84
CA ALA A 79 3.06 -4.02 -0.04
C ALA A 79 1.90 -4.55 0.82
N LEU A 80 1.07 -5.45 0.29
CA LEU A 80 0.04 -6.16 1.06
C LEU A 80 0.63 -6.98 2.20
N ASN A 81 1.72 -7.72 1.96
CA ASN A 81 2.38 -8.50 3.01
C ASN A 81 2.93 -7.63 4.14
N HIS A 82 3.53 -6.47 3.80
CA HIS A 82 3.95 -5.50 4.83
C HIS A 82 2.74 -5.05 5.67
N ALA A 83 1.63 -4.65 5.03
CA ALA A 83 0.42 -4.22 5.73
C ALA A 83 -0.23 -5.33 6.57
N ALA A 84 -0.25 -6.57 6.09
CA ALA A 84 -0.80 -7.72 6.79
C ALA A 84 -0.01 -8.04 8.07
N THR A 85 1.32 -7.96 7.99
CA THR A 85 2.21 -8.14 9.16
C THR A 85 1.91 -7.12 10.25
N HIS A 86 1.70 -5.85 9.86
CA HIS A 86 1.36 -4.76 10.79
C HIS A 86 -0.09 -4.85 11.31
N SER A 87 -0.95 -5.58 10.61
CA SER A 87 -2.33 -5.85 11.04
C SER A 87 -2.46 -7.16 11.85
N GLU A 88 -1.36 -7.86 12.12
CA GLU A 88 -1.34 -9.16 12.81
C GLU A 88 -2.21 -10.21 12.10
N ARG A 89 -2.10 -10.28 10.77
CA ARG A 89 -2.87 -11.20 9.93
C ARG A 89 -1.98 -11.96 8.96
N LYS A 90 -2.39 -13.19 8.68
CA LYS A 90 -1.90 -13.98 7.55
C LYS A 90 -2.65 -13.57 6.30
N LEU A 91 -1.93 -13.09 5.29
CA LEU A 91 -2.53 -12.66 4.03
C LEU A 91 -2.86 -13.88 3.14
N GLU A 92 -4.09 -13.93 2.66
CA GLU A 92 -4.51 -14.80 1.57
C GLU A 92 -5.02 -13.93 0.41
N ILE A 93 -4.42 -14.10 -0.77
CA ILE A 93 -4.79 -13.30 -1.96
C ILE A 93 -5.69 -14.16 -2.85
N LEU A 94 -6.91 -13.68 -3.08
CA LEU A 94 -7.85 -14.26 -4.04
C LEU A 94 -7.67 -13.54 -5.38
N PHE A 95 -7.16 -14.25 -6.39
CA PHE A 95 -6.91 -13.66 -7.70
C PHE A 95 -8.19 -13.69 -8.55
N VAL A 96 -8.70 -12.51 -8.91
CA VAL A 96 -9.93 -12.38 -9.70
C VAL A 96 -9.60 -11.83 -11.08
N VAL A 97 -9.82 -12.64 -12.12
CA VAL A 97 -9.64 -12.22 -13.52
C VAL A 97 -10.71 -11.20 -13.87
N SER A 98 -10.30 -9.98 -14.22
CA SER A 98 -11.25 -8.90 -14.51
C SER A 98 -12.17 -9.22 -15.69
N GLU A 99 -11.66 -9.87 -16.75
CA GLU A 99 -12.47 -10.28 -17.91
C GLU A 99 -13.59 -11.27 -17.54
N HIS A 100 -13.48 -12.00 -16.42
CA HIS A 100 -14.56 -12.89 -15.99
C HIS A 100 -15.74 -12.14 -15.35
N LEU A 101 -15.56 -10.86 -15.01
CA LEU A 101 -16.62 -9.99 -14.47
C LEU A 101 -17.32 -9.16 -15.55
N GLU A 102 -16.91 -9.30 -16.81
CA GLU A 102 -17.51 -8.60 -17.95
C GLU A 102 -18.79 -9.30 -18.42
N ASP A 103 -19.67 -8.56 -19.11
CA ASP A 103 -20.98 -9.06 -19.52
C ASP A 103 -20.90 -10.14 -20.61
N ASP A 104 -19.82 -10.17 -21.38
CA ASP A 104 -19.53 -11.17 -22.42
C ASP A 104 -18.88 -12.45 -21.87
N ALA A 105 -18.53 -12.48 -20.58
CA ALA A 105 -18.02 -13.68 -19.93
C ALA A 105 -19.11 -14.75 -19.76
N SER A 106 -18.73 -16.02 -19.93
CA SER A 106 -19.61 -17.15 -19.64
C SER A 106 -20.12 -17.09 -18.21
N GLU A 107 -21.40 -17.41 -17.99
CA GLU A 107 -22.06 -17.36 -16.68
C GLU A 107 -21.31 -18.13 -15.58
N GLU A 108 -20.73 -19.29 -15.91
CA GLU A 108 -19.92 -20.09 -14.99
C GLU A 108 -18.70 -19.32 -14.47
N LYS A 109 -17.93 -18.68 -15.37
CA LYS A 109 -16.76 -17.86 -15.02
C LYS A 109 -17.14 -16.65 -14.20
N ARG A 110 -18.25 -16.00 -14.56
CA ARG A 110 -18.78 -14.82 -13.85
C ARG A 110 -19.20 -15.17 -12.43
N ASN A 111 -19.94 -16.27 -12.26
CA ASN A 111 -20.35 -16.75 -10.95
C ASN A 111 -19.14 -17.15 -10.08
N ALA A 112 -18.13 -17.80 -10.67
CA ALA A 112 -16.89 -18.11 -9.96
C ALA A 112 -16.13 -16.85 -9.50
N ALA A 113 -16.04 -15.82 -10.36
CA ALA A 113 -15.40 -14.55 -10.02
C ALA A 113 -16.17 -13.78 -8.93
N LEU A 114 -17.50 -13.75 -9.01
CA LEU A 114 -18.35 -13.13 -7.99
C LEU A 114 -18.24 -13.83 -6.64
N LYS A 115 -18.16 -15.17 -6.63
CA LYS A 115 -17.94 -15.94 -5.39
C LYS A 115 -16.62 -15.56 -4.71
N LEU A 116 -15.55 -15.36 -5.48
CA LEU A 116 -14.26 -14.91 -4.93
C LEU A 116 -14.36 -13.49 -4.33
N LEU A 117 -15.14 -12.59 -4.95
CA LEU A 117 -15.38 -11.24 -4.39
C LEU A 117 -16.22 -11.30 -3.10
N GLU A 118 -17.18 -12.22 -3.03
CA GLU A 118 -18.02 -12.44 -1.84
C GLU A 118 -17.18 -12.96 -0.66
N GLU A 119 -16.33 -13.95 -0.93
CA GLU A 119 -15.44 -14.57 0.05
C GLU A 119 -14.33 -13.63 0.57
N ALA A 120 -14.02 -12.55 -0.17
CA ALA A 120 -12.97 -11.61 0.22
C ALA A 120 -13.42 -10.64 1.32
N ASP A 121 -12.51 -10.35 2.25
CA ASP A 121 -12.68 -9.33 3.30
C ASP A 121 -12.36 -7.91 2.79
N GLY A 122 -11.70 -7.81 1.63
CA GLY A 122 -11.41 -6.54 0.96
C GLY A 122 -11.04 -6.73 -0.50
N ILE A 123 -11.19 -5.67 -1.29
CA ILE A 123 -11.01 -5.67 -2.75
C ILE A 123 -9.93 -4.66 -3.12
N LEU A 124 -9.00 -5.08 -3.99
CA LEU A 124 -7.91 -4.25 -4.50
C LEU A 124 -7.93 -4.28 -6.03
N VAL A 125 -8.05 -3.09 -6.63
CA VAL A 125 -7.90 -2.90 -8.07
C VAL A 125 -6.59 -2.15 -8.33
N PRO A 126 -5.54 -2.81 -8.84
CA PRO A 126 -4.25 -2.20 -9.10
C PRO A 126 -4.28 -1.37 -10.39
N GLY A 127 -3.17 -0.69 -10.66
CA GLY A 127 -2.91 -0.02 -11.94
C GLY A 127 -2.98 -0.98 -13.13
N GLY A 128 -3.16 -0.41 -14.32
CA GLY A 128 -3.19 -1.16 -15.58
C GLY A 128 -3.14 -0.22 -16.76
N PHE A 129 -3.21 -0.79 -17.96
CA PHE A 129 -3.20 -0.03 -19.21
C PHE A 129 -4.06 -0.73 -20.27
N GLY A 130 -4.62 0.09 -21.16
CA GLY A 130 -5.48 -0.32 -22.26
C GLY A 130 -6.88 -0.75 -21.85
N SER A 131 -7.72 -0.96 -22.85
CA SER A 131 -9.17 -1.20 -22.76
C SER A 131 -9.58 -2.58 -22.24
N ARG A 132 -8.71 -3.59 -22.32
CA ARG A 132 -9.02 -4.97 -21.94
C ARG A 132 -9.20 -5.15 -20.43
N GLY A 133 -10.33 -5.71 -20.00
CA GLY A 133 -10.62 -6.02 -18.60
C GLY A 133 -11.10 -4.82 -17.77
N ILE A 134 -11.42 -3.69 -18.41
CA ILE A 134 -11.79 -2.45 -17.72
C ILE A 134 -13.21 -2.53 -17.16
N GLU A 135 -14.17 -3.01 -17.95
CA GLU A 135 -15.56 -3.07 -17.50
C GLU A 135 -15.70 -4.04 -16.32
N GLY A 136 -14.93 -5.13 -16.31
CA GLY A 136 -14.89 -6.03 -15.16
C GLY A 136 -14.32 -5.41 -13.89
N LYS A 137 -13.32 -4.51 -14.02
CA LYS A 137 -12.82 -3.72 -12.87
C LYS A 137 -13.85 -2.72 -12.37
N ILE A 138 -14.60 -2.08 -13.28
CA ILE A 138 -15.72 -1.19 -12.93
C ILE A 138 -16.78 -1.97 -12.16
N GLN A 139 -17.14 -3.19 -12.59
CA GLN A 139 -18.05 -4.07 -11.85
C GLN A 139 -17.51 -4.44 -10.46
N ALA A 140 -16.20 -4.70 -10.32
CA ALA A 140 -15.60 -4.94 -9.01
C ALA A 140 -15.69 -3.71 -8.08
N CYS A 141 -15.50 -2.50 -8.60
CA CYS A 141 -15.68 -1.26 -7.84
C CYS A 141 -17.14 -1.11 -7.37
N LYS A 142 -18.10 -1.40 -8.26
CA LYS A 142 -19.53 -1.39 -7.96
C LYS A 142 -19.87 -2.38 -6.86
N TYR A 143 -19.37 -3.61 -6.98
CA TYR A 143 -19.58 -4.65 -5.97
C TYR A 143 -19.05 -4.21 -4.62
N ALA A 144 -17.85 -3.62 -4.57
CA ALA A 144 -17.26 -3.15 -3.33
C ALA A 144 -18.14 -2.08 -2.66
N ARG A 145 -18.58 -1.08 -3.43
CA ARG A 145 -19.45 0.01 -2.97
C ARG A 145 -20.79 -0.49 -2.45
N GLU A 146 -21.45 -1.37 -3.19
CA GLU A 146 -22.81 -1.83 -2.85
C GLU A 146 -22.84 -2.81 -1.68
N ASN A 147 -21.75 -3.54 -1.45
CA ASN A 147 -21.65 -4.53 -0.37
C ASN A 147 -20.84 -4.05 0.84
N ASN A 148 -20.49 -2.75 0.90
CA ASN A 148 -19.64 -2.17 1.96
C ASN A 148 -18.32 -2.92 2.18
N LYS A 149 -17.75 -3.51 1.12
CA LYS A 149 -16.49 -4.25 1.20
C LYS A 149 -15.33 -3.26 1.12
N PRO A 150 -14.39 -3.27 2.08
CA PRO A 150 -13.19 -2.43 2.03
C PRO A 150 -12.51 -2.46 0.67
N PHE A 151 -12.22 -1.29 0.10
CA PHE A 151 -11.73 -1.14 -1.27
C PHE A 151 -10.52 -0.23 -1.34
N LEU A 152 -9.54 -0.63 -2.14
CA LEU A 152 -8.42 0.20 -2.58
C LEU A 152 -8.29 0.18 -4.10
N GLY A 153 -8.36 1.35 -4.73
CA GLY A 153 -8.08 1.55 -6.15
C GLY A 153 -6.74 2.26 -6.33
N ILE A 154 -5.81 1.68 -7.11
CA ILE A 154 -4.50 2.27 -7.39
C ILE A 154 -4.43 2.70 -8.85
N CYS A 155 -4.08 3.96 -9.10
CA CYS A 155 -3.94 4.56 -10.43
C CYS A 155 -5.21 4.32 -11.25
N LEU A 156 -5.18 3.39 -12.23
CA LEU A 156 -6.35 2.96 -12.97
C LEU A 156 -7.53 2.51 -12.07
N GLY A 157 -7.27 1.90 -10.91
CA GLY A 157 -8.33 1.52 -9.97
C GLY A 157 -9.13 2.70 -9.43
N MET A 158 -8.47 3.84 -9.17
CA MET A 158 -9.15 5.09 -8.79
C MET A 158 -10.01 5.63 -9.95
N GLN A 159 -9.48 5.56 -11.17
CA GLN A 159 -10.20 5.97 -12.38
C GLN A 159 -11.45 5.10 -12.63
N CYS A 160 -11.34 3.78 -12.50
CA CYS A 160 -12.47 2.85 -12.60
C CYS A 160 -13.54 3.16 -11.53
N ALA A 161 -13.13 3.44 -10.29
CA ALA A 161 -14.06 3.80 -9.22
C ALA A 161 -14.81 5.11 -9.52
N ALA A 162 -14.13 6.13 -10.05
CA ALA A 162 -14.77 7.39 -10.45
C ALA A 162 -15.76 7.19 -11.61
N ILE A 163 -15.42 6.36 -12.60
CA ILE A 163 -16.30 6.03 -13.73
C ILE A 163 -17.53 5.26 -13.25
N GLU A 164 -17.34 4.24 -12.40
CA GLU A 164 -18.42 3.46 -11.79
C GLU A 164 -19.41 4.37 -11.06
N PHE A 165 -18.89 5.25 -10.21
CA PHE A 165 -19.70 6.14 -9.40
C PHE A 165 -20.49 7.14 -10.26
N ALA A 166 -19.84 7.68 -11.30
CA ALA A 166 -20.50 8.57 -12.25
C ALA A 166 -21.69 7.89 -12.96
N ARG A 167 -21.51 6.63 -13.41
CA ARG A 167 -22.56 5.86 -14.08
C ARG A 167 -23.70 5.50 -13.14
N ASN A 168 -23.38 4.92 -11.99
CA ASN A 168 -24.37 4.28 -11.12
C ASN A 168 -25.03 5.23 -10.12
N VAL A 169 -24.26 6.19 -9.56
CA VAL A 169 -24.76 7.12 -8.53
C VAL A 169 -25.17 8.45 -9.15
N CYS A 170 -24.30 9.07 -9.95
CA CYS A 170 -24.60 10.36 -10.58
C CYS A 170 -25.48 10.26 -11.84
N LYS A 171 -25.82 9.04 -12.30
CA LYS A 171 -26.66 8.76 -13.47
C LYS A 171 -26.12 9.39 -14.77
N ILE A 172 -24.81 9.51 -14.89
CA ILE A 172 -24.14 9.96 -16.11
C ILE A 172 -23.94 8.74 -17.01
N GLU A 173 -24.97 8.42 -17.79
CA GLU A 173 -24.93 7.32 -18.75
C GLU A 173 -23.81 7.56 -19.78
N GLY A 174 -23.06 6.51 -20.14
CA GLY A 174 -21.94 6.61 -21.07
C GLY A 174 -20.66 7.25 -20.52
N ALA A 175 -20.61 7.55 -19.21
CA ALA A 175 -19.40 8.04 -18.56
C ALA A 175 -18.19 7.11 -18.81
N SER A 176 -17.08 7.64 -19.32
CA SER A 176 -15.91 6.84 -19.68
C SER A 176 -14.60 7.65 -19.64
N SER A 177 -13.49 6.98 -19.94
CA SER A 177 -12.16 7.57 -20.13
C SER A 177 -11.90 7.88 -21.60
N THR A 178 -11.21 8.98 -21.87
CA THR A 178 -10.72 9.24 -23.23
C THR A 178 -9.70 8.21 -23.70
N GLU A 179 -8.98 7.54 -22.78
CA GLU A 179 -8.05 6.44 -23.12
C GLU A 179 -8.74 5.31 -23.90
N PHE A 180 -9.87 4.84 -23.40
CA PHE A 180 -10.55 3.67 -23.96
C PHE A 180 -11.25 3.99 -25.28
N LEU A 181 -11.71 5.23 -25.42
CA LEU A 181 -12.34 5.71 -26.65
C LEU A 181 -11.30 5.93 -27.76
N GLU A 182 -10.11 6.43 -27.42
CA GLU A 182 -8.99 6.56 -28.37
C GLU A 182 -8.60 5.20 -28.96
N GLU A 183 -8.53 4.14 -28.13
CA GLU A 183 -8.19 2.78 -28.59
C GLU A 183 -9.27 2.14 -29.49
N GLN A 184 -10.56 2.31 -29.18
CA GLN A 184 -11.61 1.70 -30.01
C GLN A 184 -11.76 2.36 -31.39
N ASN A 185 -11.39 3.64 -31.51
CA ASN A 185 -11.39 4.38 -32.78
C ASN A 185 -10.23 4.00 -33.70
N SER A 186 -9.14 3.40 -33.19
CA SER A 186 -8.04 2.97 -34.07
C SER A 186 -8.36 1.72 -34.88
N ASP A 187 -9.34 0.91 -34.47
CA ASP A 187 -9.70 -0.35 -35.13
C ASP A 187 -10.97 -0.29 -35.99
N THR A 188 -11.80 0.76 -35.88
CA THR A 188 -13.02 0.90 -36.70
C THR A 188 -13.22 2.31 -37.21
N SER A 189 -13.23 2.47 -38.54
CA SER A 189 -13.35 3.77 -39.22
C SER A 189 -14.75 4.37 -39.22
N GLU A 190 -15.74 3.84 -38.50
CA GLU A 190 -17.13 4.27 -38.74
C GLU A 190 -18.10 4.51 -37.57
N ASN A 191 -17.85 4.25 -36.28
CA ASN A 191 -18.94 4.46 -35.28
C ASN A 191 -18.61 4.84 -33.83
N GLY A 192 -17.46 5.46 -33.51
CA GLY A 192 -17.11 5.70 -32.11
C GLY A 192 -16.33 6.97 -31.77
N SER A 193 -16.40 8.04 -32.56
CA SER A 193 -15.52 9.20 -32.36
C SER A 193 -15.62 9.79 -30.93
N ILE A 194 -14.48 10.22 -30.38
CA ILE A 194 -14.33 10.96 -29.10
C ILE A 194 -15.25 12.21 -29.03
N GLU A 195 -15.73 12.65 -30.19
CA GLU A 195 -16.66 13.77 -30.39
C GLU A 195 -18.10 13.43 -30.00
N ASN A 196 -18.48 12.14 -29.90
CA ASN A 196 -19.84 11.71 -29.57
C ASN A 196 -20.15 11.71 -28.06
N LEU A 197 -19.13 11.82 -27.19
CA LEU A 197 -19.36 12.00 -25.75
C LEU A 197 -19.42 13.48 -25.38
N GLY A 198 -20.49 13.85 -24.70
CA GLY A 198 -20.64 15.15 -24.06
C GLY A 198 -19.51 15.42 -23.06
N PRO A 199 -19.16 16.69 -22.79
CA PRO A 199 -18.09 17.05 -21.85
C PRO A 199 -18.23 16.40 -20.47
N GLU A 200 -19.46 16.20 -20.00
CA GLU A 200 -19.76 15.62 -18.69
C GLU A 200 -19.59 14.09 -18.63
N GLN A 201 -19.62 13.40 -19.78
CA GLN A 201 -19.38 11.95 -19.87
C GLN A 201 -17.89 11.62 -19.86
N LYS A 202 -17.00 12.61 -20.06
CA LYS A 202 -15.55 12.45 -20.02
C LYS A 202 -15.06 12.55 -18.59
N ILE A 203 -15.16 11.45 -17.85
CA ILE A 203 -14.76 11.39 -16.43
C ILE A 203 -13.24 11.42 -16.28
N VAL A 204 -12.54 10.77 -17.21
CA VAL A 204 -11.07 10.68 -17.22
C VAL A 204 -10.57 11.23 -18.54
N ILE A 205 -9.63 12.17 -18.47
CA ILE A 205 -9.08 12.88 -19.63
C ILE A 205 -7.56 12.80 -19.64
N LYS A 206 -6.98 12.86 -20.84
CA LYS A 206 -5.53 12.93 -21.00
C LYS A 206 -5.02 14.31 -20.56
N MET A 207 -4.18 14.34 -19.53
CA MET A 207 -3.65 15.57 -18.96
C MET A 207 -2.14 15.43 -18.74
N LEU A 208 -1.38 15.70 -19.80
CA LEU A 208 0.08 15.62 -19.78
C LEU A 208 0.71 16.80 -19.04
N GLU A 209 1.89 16.58 -18.48
CA GLU A 209 2.65 17.60 -17.79
C GLU A 209 3.47 18.43 -18.74
N HIS A 210 3.30 19.75 -18.64
CA HIS A 210 4.04 20.71 -19.43
C HIS A 210 5.15 21.29 -18.55
N SER A 211 6.31 20.61 -18.57
CA SER A 211 7.53 21.15 -17.99
C SER A 211 8.12 22.18 -18.96
N GLY A 212 8.40 23.40 -18.49
CA GLY A 212 8.81 24.56 -19.30
C GLY A 212 10.11 24.47 -20.13
N GLY A 213 10.61 23.27 -20.43
CA GLY A 213 11.72 23.02 -21.34
C GLY A 213 11.53 21.79 -22.25
N ASP A 214 10.46 21.02 -22.11
CA ASP A 214 10.19 19.88 -23.00
C ASP A 214 9.25 20.32 -24.13
N MET A 215 9.59 20.00 -25.38
CA MET A 215 8.68 20.19 -26.51
C MET A 215 7.56 19.14 -26.43
N GLY A 216 6.38 19.55 -25.99
CA GLY A 216 5.20 18.69 -25.85
C GLY A 216 4.90 18.26 -24.41
N GLY A 217 3.76 17.60 -24.21
CA GLY A 217 3.34 17.10 -22.89
C GLY A 217 4.06 15.80 -22.51
N THR A 218 4.51 15.71 -21.27
CA THR A 218 5.16 14.51 -20.70
C THR A 218 4.22 13.73 -19.78
N MET A 219 4.53 12.46 -19.54
CA MET A 219 3.80 11.64 -18.55
C MET A 219 4.09 12.14 -17.13
N ARG A 220 3.08 12.16 -16.25
CA ARG A 220 3.29 12.43 -14.82
C ARG A 220 4.10 11.30 -14.21
N LEU A 221 5.34 11.60 -13.88
CA LEU A 221 6.34 10.62 -13.46
C LEU A 221 7.17 11.13 -12.27
N GLY A 222 7.45 10.22 -11.34
CA GLY A 222 8.36 10.46 -10.22
C GLY A 222 7.63 10.86 -8.94
N ARG A 223 8.39 11.33 -7.95
CA ARG A 223 7.83 11.81 -6.68
C ARG A 223 7.14 13.14 -6.89
N ARG A 224 5.92 13.28 -6.39
CA ARG A 224 5.16 14.53 -6.36
C ARG A 224 4.49 14.69 -5.01
N ALA A 225 4.32 15.95 -4.61
CA ALA A 225 3.57 16.29 -3.43
C ALA A 225 2.06 16.31 -3.74
N THR A 226 1.30 15.64 -2.89
CA THR A 226 -0.16 15.69 -2.82
C THR A 226 -0.55 16.44 -1.55
N GLU A 227 -1.38 17.47 -1.67
CA GLU A 227 -1.92 18.23 -0.54
C GLU A 227 -3.29 17.68 -0.15
N PHE A 228 -3.54 17.53 1.15
CA PHE A 228 -4.86 17.21 1.66
C PHE A 228 -5.79 18.42 1.60
N LEU A 229 -7.01 18.20 1.10
CA LEU A 229 -8.06 19.20 1.00
C LEU A 229 -8.94 19.29 2.25
N THR A 230 -8.98 18.22 3.04
CA THR A 230 -9.72 18.10 4.29
C THR A 230 -8.90 17.31 5.31
N THR A 231 -9.10 17.60 6.59
CA THR A 231 -8.58 16.77 7.70
C THR A 231 -9.56 15.68 8.10
N ASP A 232 -10.81 15.76 7.63
CA ASP A 232 -11.89 14.79 7.88
C ASP A 232 -11.85 13.67 6.82
N CYS A 233 -10.74 12.91 6.80
CA CYS A 233 -10.58 11.78 5.91
C CYS A 233 -9.64 10.72 6.50
N ILE A 234 -9.87 9.45 6.14
CA ILE A 234 -9.15 8.31 6.70
C ILE A 234 -7.66 8.37 6.34
N LEU A 235 -7.36 8.75 5.09
CA LEU A 235 -5.98 8.87 4.63
C LEU A 235 -5.18 9.91 5.41
N TYR A 236 -5.78 11.04 5.79
CA TYR A 236 -5.07 12.07 6.57
C TYR A 236 -4.58 11.53 7.92
N ASP A 237 -5.43 10.75 8.60
CA ASP A 237 -5.05 10.08 9.84
C ASP A 237 -3.99 9.00 9.63
N LEU A 238 -4.15 8.15 8.60
CA LEU A 238 -3.19 7.08 8.28
C LEU A 238 -1.81 7.61 7.87
N TYR A 239 -1.75 8.75 7.19
CA TYR A 239 -0.51 9.43 6.83
C TYR A 239 0.08 10.28 7.98
N GLY A 240 -0.48 10.18 9.19
CA GLY A 240 0.07 10.81 10.39
C GLY A 240 -0.24 12.30 10.51
N LYS A 241 -1.35 12.77 9.93
CA LYS A 241 -1.85 14.16 10.01
C LYS A 241 -0.92 15.19 9.39
N ASN A 242 -0.17 14.79 8.37
CA ASN A 242 0.66 15.68 7.57
C ASN A 242 -0.20 16.40 6.53
N GLN A 243 -0.02 17.72 6.37
CA GLN A 243 -0.77 18.53 5.39
C GLN A 243 -0.52 18.10 3.94
N SER A 244 0.67 17.55 3.67
CA SER A 244 1.10 17.09 2.36
C SER A 244 1.84 15.76 2.48
N VAL A 245 1.75 14.93 1.45
CA VAL A 245 2.50 13.67 1.34
C VAL A 245 3.21 13.60 0.00
N GLU A 246 4.33 12.89 -0.06
CA GLU A 246 5.07 12.68 -1.30
C GLU A 246 4.96 11.24 -1.75
N GLU A 247 4.37 11.03 -2.93
CA GLU A 247 4.16 9.70 -3.50
C GLU A 247 4.64 9.64 -4.95
N ARG A 248 4.81 8.42 -5.46
CA ARG A 248 5.33 8.21 -6.82
C ARG A 248 4.19 8.02 -7.82
N HIS A 249 4.23 8.80 -8.90
CA HIS A 249 3.27 8.70 -9.99
C HIS A 249 3.89 8.11 -11.26
N ARG A 250 3.05 7.48 -12.08
CA ARG A 250 3.39 6.96 -13.41
C ARG A 250 2.12 6.77 -14.25
N HIS A 251 1.55 7.86 -14.75
CA HIS A 251 0.30 7.82 -15.54
C HIS A 251 0.18 9.07 -16.45
N ARG A 252 -0.78 9.03 -17.39
CA ARG A 252 -1.02 10.11 -18.39
C ARG A 252 -2.42 10.70 -18.35
N TYR A 253 -3.32 10.06 -17.62
CA TYR A 253 -4.74 10.33 -17.60
C TYR A 253 -5.14 10.72 -16.18
N GLU A 254 -6.00 11.72 -16.06
CA GLU A 254 -6.44 12.32 -14.80
C GLU A 254 -7.96 12.41 -14.78
N ILE A 255 -8.55 12.47 -13.58
CA ILE A 255 -9.97 12.79 -13.45
C ILE A 255 -10.21 14.22 -13.97
N ASN A 256 -11.22 14.38 -14.81
CA ASN A 256 -11.59 15.66 -15.39
C ASN A 256 -12.03 16.65 -14.30
N PRO A 257 -11.32 17.77 -14.07
CA PRO A 257 -11.68 18.74 -13.04
C PRO A 257 -13.11 19.27 -13.15
N ALA A 258 -13.66 19.33 -14.38
CA ALA A 258 -15.01 19.81 -14.63
C ALA A 258 -16.12 18.93 -14.01
N ILE A 259 -15.84 17.65 -13.70
CA ILE A 259 -16.84 16.74 -13.10
C ILE A 259 -16.62 16.52 -11.59
N VAL A 260 -15.44 16.85 -11.07
CA VAL A 260 -15.02 16.53 -9.69
C VAL A 260 -16.02 17.07 -8.66
N TYR A 261 -16.50 18.31 -8.81
CA TYR A 261 -17.43 18.90 -7.85
C TYR A 261 -18.77 18.14 -7.80
N LYS A 262 -19.26 17.62 -8.95
CA LYS A 262 -20.51 16.83 -9.00
C LYS A 262 -20.34 15.49 -8.28
N LEU A 263 -19.23 14.82 -8.52
CA LEU A 263 -18.90 13.54 -7.86
C LEU A 263 -18.73 13.74 -6.34
N THR A 264 -18.04 14.81 -5.94
CA THR A 264 -17.85 15.19 -4.53
C THR A 264 -19.18 15.46 -3.85
N ALA A 265 -20.05 16.26 -4.47
CA ALA A 265 -21.38 16.56 -3.94
C ALA A 265 -22.27 15.33 -3.79
N ALA A 266 -22.09 14.32 -4.66
CA ALA A 266 -22.82 13.06 -4.60
C ALA A 266 -22.25 12.05 -3.58
N GLY A 267 -21.09 12.33 -2.96
CA GLY A 267 -20.52 11.54 -1.86
C GLY A 267 -19.13 10.94 -2.14
N LEU A 268 -18.64 11.00 -3.38
CA LEU A 268 -17.29 10.55 -3.73
C LEU A 268 -16.30 11.71 -3.51
N ARG A 269 -15.79 11.84 -2.28
CA ARG A 269 -15.01 12.99 -1.81
C ARG A 269 -13.58 12.95 -2.32
N PHE A 270 -13.16 13.94 -3.09
CA PHE A 270 -11.76 14.08 -3.50
C PHE A 270 -10.98 14.81 -2.42
N VAL A 271 -10.20 14.06 -1.64
CA VAL A 271 -9.57 14.53 -0.39
C VAL A 271 -8.12 14.98 -0.57
N GLY A 272 -7.51 14.71 -1.73
CA GLY A 272 -6.13 15.08 -2.01
C GLY A 272 -5.95 15.59 -3.43
N MET A 273 -5.12 16.63 -3.59
CA MET A 273 -4.83 17.23 -4.90
C MET A 273 -3.34 17.49 -5.13
N GLY A 274 -2.94 17.47 -6.39
CA GLY A 274 -1.62 17.85 -6.87
C GLY A 274 -1.69 18.98 -7.89
N VAL A 275 -0.56 19.69 -8.05
CA VAL A 275 -0.33 20.70 -9.08
C VAL A 275 0.92 20.34 -9.90
N ASP A 276 1.12 21.03 -11.02
CA ASP A 276 2.37 20.93 -11.77
C ASP A 276 3.50 21.66 -11.04
N GLN A 277 4.66 21.03 -10.97
CA GLN A 277 5.89 21.65 -10.49
C GLN A 277 6.66 22.22 -11.70
N THR A 278 7.15 23.45 -11.62
CA THR A 278 7.98 24.01 -12.70
C THR A 278 9.46 23.65 -12.49
N LYS A 279 10.19 23.38 -13.57
CA LYS A 279 11.58 22.86 -13.53
C LYS A 279 12.63 23.85 -12.99
N ASN A 280 12.31 25.14 -12.81
CA ASN A 280 13.29 26.10 -12.29
C ASN A 280 13.47 25.95 -10.78
N ASN A 281 14.39 25.06 -10.35
CA ASN A 281 14.76 24.82 -8.95
C ASN A 281 13.62 24.38 -8.01
N GLY A 282 12.59 23.70 -8.53
CA GLY A 282 11.43 23.31 -7.74
C GLY A 282 10.49 24.48 -7.40
N ASN A 283 10.68 25.65 -8.03
CA ASN A 283 9.78 26.77 -7.83
C ASN A 283 8.42 26.46 -8.47
N ILE A 284 7.38 26.62 -7.68
CA ILE A 284 5.99 26.44 -8.08
C ILE A 284 5.52 27.72 -8.78
N SER A 285 4.72 27.62 -9.85
CA SER A 285 4.19 28.82 -10.52
C SER A 285 3.34 29.65 -9.55
N VAL A 286 3.19 30.96 -9.80
CA VAL A 286 2.34 31.83 -8.95
C VAL A 286 0.90 31.30 -8.91
N SER A 287 0.38 30.83 -10.04
CA SER A 287 -0.95 30.22 -10.14
C SER A 287 -1.07 28.93 -9.32
N SER A 288 -0.06 28.06 -9.40
CA SER A 288 -0.02 26.81 -8.62
C SER A 288 0.10 27.09 -7.12
N ASN A 289 0.89 28.09 -6.71
CA ASN A 289 0.98 28.52 -5.31
C ASN A 289 -0.37 29.04 -4.78
N LEU A 290 -1.13 29.75 -5.60
CA LEU A 290 -2.47 30.22 -5.23
C LEU A 290 -3.43 29.04 -5.01
N LEU A 291 -3.38 28.03 -5.89
CA LEU A 291 -4.17 26.80 -5.73
C LEU A 291 -3.78 26.05 -4.45
N LEU A 292 -2.49 25.91 -4.16
CA LEU A 292 -2.01 25.29 -2.92
C LEU A 292 -2.44 26.08 -1.67
N LYS A 293 -2.50 27.40 -1.75
CA LYS A 293 -3.03 28.23 -0.67
C LYS A 293 -4.51 27.91 -0.43
N ILE A 294 -5.33 27.87 -1.48
CA ILE A 294 -6.75 27.49 -1.38
C ILE A 294 -6.88 26.06 -0.85
N ALA A 295 -6.05 25.12 -1.30
CA ALA A 295 -6.04 23.74 -0.83
C ALA A 295 -5.82 23.62 0.69
N ARG A 296 -4.96 24.49 1.24
CA ARG A 296 -4.63 24.54 2.68
C ARG A 296 -5.58 25.38 3.53
N GLU A 297 -6.50 26.13 2.90
CA GLU A 297 -7.51 26.90 3.64
C GLU A 297 -8.40 25.96 4.45
N ALA A 298 -8.76 26.37 5.67
CA ALA A 298 -9.70 25.63 6.50
C ALA A 298 -11.05 25.53 5.80
N ILE A 299 -11.75 24.41 6.02
CA ILE A 299 -13.09 24.23 5.50
C ILE A 299 -14.07 24.97 6.42
N GLU A 300 -14.77 25.93 5.86
CA GLU A 300 -15.89 26.61 6.51
C GLU A 300 -17.21 25.87 6.15
N ASN A 301 -18.27 25.98 6.95
CA ASN A 301 -19.60 25.44 6.62
C ASN A 301 -19.69 23.91 6.38
N GLY A 302 -18.78 23.13 6.98
CA GLY A 302 -18.81 21.67 6.94
C GLY A 302 -18.75 21.12 5.52
N GLU A 303 -19.66 20.21 5.19
CA GLU A 303 -19.62 19.49 3.90
C GLU A 303 -19.93 20.36 2.69
N GLN A 304 -20.85 21.33 2.83
CA GLN A 304 -21.16 22.25 1.73
C GLN A 304 -19.93 23.08 1.38
N GLY A 305 -19.21 23.60 2.38
CA GLY A 305 -18.01 24.37 2.10
C GLY A 305 -16.84 23.51 1.60
N PHE A 306 -16.81 22.21 1.87
CA PHE A 306 -15.86 21.30 1.22
C PHE A 306 -16.14 21.17 -0.28
N VAL A 307 -17.40 20.97 -0.67
CA VAL A 307 -17.81 20.94 -2.08
C VAL A 307 -17.50 22.27 -2.77
N ASP A 308 -17.82 23.40 -2.13
CA ASP A 308 -17.56 24.73 -2.67
C ASP A 308 -16.07 25.00 -2.84
N LYS A 309 -15.24 24.54 -1.89
CA LYS A 309 -13.78 24.61 -1.96
C LYS A 309 -13.23 23.82 -3.15
N VAL A 310 -13.69 22.58 -3.34
CA VAL A 310 -13.31 21.74 -4.48
C VAL A 310 -13.72 22.40 -5.80
N LYS A 311 -14.94 22.94 -5.88
CA LYS A 311 -15.41 23.69 -7.06
C LYS A 311 -14.52 24.90 -7.35
N LYS A 312 -14.24 25.72 -6.34
CA LYS A 312 -13.36 26.91 -6.45
C LYS A 312 -11.96 26.54 -6.96
N LEU A 313 -11.40 25.41 -6.52
CA LEU A 313 -10.11 24.92 -7.00
C LEU A 313 -10.16 24.56 -8.48
N CYS A 314 -11.17 23.79 -8.91
CA CYS A 314 -11.34 23.40 -10.31
C CYS A 314 -11.56 24.61 -11.23
N ASP A 315 -12.48 25.51 -10.87
CA ASP A 315 -12.77 26.74 -11.63
C ASP A 315 -11.50 27.60 -11.78
N ARG A 316 -10.74 27.76 -10.69
CA ARG A 316 -9.52 28.58 -10.71
C ARG A 316 -8.39 27.95 -11.52
N GLY A 317 -8.31 26.62 -11.51
CA GLY A 317 -7.39 25.86 -12.36
C GLY A 317 -7.64 26.13 -13.84
N GLU A 318 -8.91 26.12 -14.25
CA GLU A 318 -9.32 26.43 -15.62
C GLU A 318 -9.01 27.90 -16.00
N GLU A 319 -9.40 28.87 -15.16
CA GLU A 319 -9.13 30.30 -15.41
C GLU A 319 -7.65 30.62 -15.59
N THR A 320 -6.79 29.95 -14.81
CA THR A 320 -5.35 30.20 -14.80
C THR A 320 -4.57 29.25 -15.70
N ASN A 321 -5.27 28.40 -16.48
CA ASN A 321 -4.69 27.33 -17.28
C ASN A 321 -3.65 26.50 -16.50
N THR A 322 -3.93 26.28 -15.22
CA THR A 322 -3.07 25.55 -14.28
C THR A 322 -3.74 24.22 -13.95
N ALA A 323 -3.06 23.13 -14.28
CA ALA A 323 -3.64 21.81 -14.15
C ALA A 323 -3.82 21.41 -12.68
N VAL A 324 -5.09 21.27 -12.29
CA VAL A 324 -5.55 20.75 -11.00
C VAL A 324 -5.75 19.25 -11.17
N ARG A 325 -5.06 18.45 -10.37
CA ARG A 325 -5.11 16.98 -10.41
C ARG A 325 -5.65 16.46 -9.11
N MET A 326 -6.72 15.69 -9.16
CA MET A 326 -7.26 15.05 -7.97
C MET A 326 -6.59 13.68 -7.81
N GLU A 327 -5.93 13.46 -6.68
CA GLU A 327 -4.98 12.36 -6.50
C GLU A 327 -5.42 11.35 -5.43
N MET A 328 -6.38 11.72 -4.59
CA MET A 328 -6.95 10.85 -3.56
C MET A 328 -8.46 11.04 -3.49
N VAL A 329 -9.19 9.94 -3.34
CA VAL A 329 -10.64 9.93 -3.22
C VAL A 329 -11.10 8.96 -2.13
N GLU A 330 -12.13 9.36 -1.39
CA GLU A 330 -12.79 8.57 -0.37
C GLU A 330 -14.30 8.59 -0.57
N LEU A 331 -14.97 7.44 -0.47
CA LEU A 331 -16.43 7.41 -0.44
C LEU A 331 -16.94 7.71 0.96
N LYS A 332 -17.87 8.65 1.06
CA LYS A 332 -18.57 8.96 2.30
C LYS A 332 -19.40 7.77 2.79
N ASP A 333 -19.46 7.60 4.12
CA ASP A 333 -20.27 6.59 4.82
C ASP A 333 -19.91 5.12 4.51
N HIS A 334 -18.77 4.88 3.84
CA HIS A 334 -18.25 3.54 3.55
C HIS A 334 -17.09 3.20 4.49
N PRO A 335 -16.98 1.95 5.02
CA PRO A 335 -15.97 1.59 6.02
C PRO A 335 -14.52 1.87 5.59
N TYR A 336 -14.21 1.59 4.33
CA TYR A 336 -12.97 2.00 3.68
C TYR A 336 -13.14 1.89 2.17
N PHE A 337 -13.31 3.00 1.45
CA PHE A 337 -13.32 2.99 -0.01
C PHE A 337 -12.40 4.10 -0.47
N VAL A 338 -11.17 3.72 -0.81
CA VAL A 338 -10.10 4.65 -1.10
C VAL A 338 -9.63 4.44 -2.53
N GLY A 339 -9.49 5.52 -3.29
CA GLY A 339 -8.79 5.53 -4.57
C GLY A 339 -7.61 6.48 -4.52
N VAL A 340 -6.47 6.08 -5.05
CA VAL A 340 -5.28 6.92 -5.15
C VAL A 340 -4.71 6.88 -6.56
N GLN A 341 -4.23 8.01 -7.05
CA GLN A 341 -3.68 8.14 -8.40
C GLN A 341 -2.18 7.78 -8.46
N TYR A 342 -1.47 7.93 -7.34
CA TYR A 342 -0.09 7.47 -7.19
C TYR A 342 0.00 5.96 -6.95
N HIS A 343 1.22 5.45 -6.88
CA HIS A 343 1.58 4.06 -6.64
C HIS A 343 2.14 3.87 -5.21
N PRO A 344 1.28 3.67 -4.19
CA PRO A 344 1.70 3.52 -2.80
C PRO A 344 2.51 2.24 -2.55
N GLU A 345 2.53 1.30 -3.49
CA GLU A 345 3.33 0.08 -3.39
C GLU A 345 4.83 0.35 -3.44
N TYR A 346 5.27 1.46 -4.04
CA TYR A 346 6.69 1.80 -4.17
C TYR A 346 7.29 2.50 -2.94
N THR A 347 6.45 2.98 -2.03
CA THR A 347 6.83 3.64 -0.77
C THR A 347 6.60 2.72 0.44
N SER A 348 6.09 1.51 0.21
CA SER A 348 5.86 0.50 1.24
C SER A 348 7.16 -0.21 1.64
N HIS A 349 7.46 -0.23 2.94
CA HIS A 349 8.60 -0.93 3.52
C HIS A 349 8.15 -1.94 4.59
N PRO A 350 8.92 -3.01 4.87
CA PRO A 350 8.54 -3.99 5.89
C PRO A 350 8.31 -3.39 7.28
N LEU A 351 9.08 -2.36 7.63
CA LEU A 351 8.97 -1.67 8.92
C LEU A 351 7.97 -0.51 8.91
N SER A 352 7.58 -0.03 7.72
CA SER A 352 6.68 1.11 7.53
C SER A 352 5.83 0.83 6.28
N PRO A 353 4.71 0.10 6.42
CA PRO A 353 3.83 -0.20 5.31
C PRO A 353 3.18 1.10 4.83
N SER A 354 2.91 1.21 3.52
CA SER A 354 2.23 2.38 3.00
C SER A 354 0.81 2.50 3.54
N ALA A 355 0.42 3.73 3.87
CA ALA A 355 -0.84 4.06 4.52
C ALA A 355 -2.08 3.48 3.80
N PRO A 356 -2.24 3.59 2.46
CA PRO A 356 -3.42 3.06 1.79
C PRO A 356 -3.56 1.53 1.89
N PHE A 357 -2.45 0.79 1.89
CA PHE A 357 -2.47 -0.66 2.07
C PHE A 357 -2.75 -1.05 3.51
N LEU A 358 -2.15 -0.34 4.47
CA LEU A 358 -2.42 -0.56 5.89
C LEU A 358 -3.89 -0.31 6.22
N GLY A 359 -4.46 0.79 5.74
CA GLY A 359 -5.88 1.12 5.89
C GLY A 359 -6.80 0.01 5.36
N LEU A 360 -6.51 -0.52 4.17
CA LEU A 360 -7.27 -1.62 3.58
C LEU A 360 -7.28 -2.86 4.49
N LEU A 361 -6.10 -3.30 4.93
CA LEU A 361 -5.96 -4.51 5.76
C LEU A 361 -6.60 -4.34 7.15
N LEU A 362 -6.48 -3.15 7.74
CA LEU A 362 -7.14 -2.83 9.00
C LEU A 362 -8.65 -2.80 8.84
N ALA A 363 -9.18 -2.26 7.74
CA ALA A 363 -10.62 -2.24 7.48
C ALA A 363 -11.14 -3.67 7.27
N SER A 364 -10.47 -4.47 6.45
CA SER A 364 -10.81 -5.87 6.18
C SER A 364 -10.75 -6.75 7.42
N SER A 365 -9.91 -6.42 8.40
CA SER A 365 -9.78 -7.17 9.66
C SER A 365 -10.62 -6.59 10.82
N GLY A 366 -11.41 -5.54 10.58
CA GLY A 366 -12.22 -4.87 11.61
C GLY A 366 -11.41 -4.07 12.64
N GLN A 367 -10.17 -3.69 12.31
CA GLN A 367 -9.21 -3.04 13.20
C GLN A 367 -9.06 -1.53 12.95
N LEU A 368 -9.60 -1.01 11.85
CA LEU A 368 -9.37 0.38 11.42
C LEU A 368 -9.79 1.39 12.48
N GLN A 369 -11.01 1.30 13.02
CA GLN A 369 -11.48 2.26 14.01
C GLN A 369 -10.60 2.25 15.28
N GLY A 370 -10.23 1.06 15.76
CA GLY A 370 -9.33 0.93 16.92
C GLY A 370 -7.93 1.49 16.66
N TYR A 371 -7.44 1.41 15.42
CA TYR A 371 -6.19 2.05 15.00
C TYR A 371 -6.31 3.58 15.05
N LEU A 372 -7.36 4.13 14.42
CA LEU A 372 -7.58 5.58 14.31
C LEU A 372 -7.78 6.22 15.69
N ASP A 373 -8.52 5.55 16.58
CA ASP A 373 -8.75 5.99 17.96
C ASP A 373 -7.54 5.78 18.87
N LYS A 374 -6.44 5.21 18.35
CA LYS A 374 -5.23 4.82 19.11
C LYS A 374 -5.50 3.88 20.28
N THR A 375 -6.66 3.22 20.30
CA THR A 375 -7.01 2.22 21.32
C THR A 375 -6.31 0.89 21.06
N ARG A 376 -5.97 0.63 19.79
CA ARG A 376 -5.16 -0.50 19.36
C ARG A 376 -3.83 0.03 18.81
N ILE A 377 -2.75 -0.15 19.56
CA ILE A 377 -1.40 0.25 19.12
C ILE A 377 -1.02 -0.65 17.93
N PRO A 378 -0.74 -0.08 16.76
CA PRO A 378 -0.54 -0.88 15.57
C PRO A 378 0.94 -0.86 15.21
N SER A 379 1.60 -1.92 15.63
CA SER A 379 2.62 -2.64 14.88
C SER A 379 3.56 -3.30 15.89
N PRO A 380 3.81 -4.61 15.78
CA PRO A 380 4.89 -5.28 16.49
C PRO A 380 6.25 -4.60 16.26
N VAL A 381 6.40 -3.86 15.16
CA VAL A 381 7.65 -3.23 14.75
C VAL A 381 7.97 -1.96 15.55
N ASN A 382 6.96 -1.22 16.03
CA ASN A 382 7.21 -0.08 16.91
C ASN A 382 7.87 -0.53 18.23
N MET A 383 7.64 -1.79 18.66
CA MET A 383 8.35 -2.37 19.79
C MET A 383 9.87 -2.50 19.55
N PHE A 384 10.33 -2.64 18.30
CA PHE A 384 11.76 -2.74 17.99
C PHE A 384 12.49 -1.40 18.10
N ASN A 385 11.82 -0.29 17.77
CA ASN A 385 12.36 1.07 17.95
C ASN A 385 12.55 1.40 19.45
N ASP A 386 11.65 0.92 20.31
CA ASP A 386 11.78 1.09 21.76
C ASP A 386 12.93 0.27 22.35
N VAL A 387 13.21 -0.93 21.80
CA VAL A 387 14.38 -1.75 22.20
C VAL A 387 15.70 -1.05 21.81
N GLU A 388 15.74 -0.31 20.70
CA GLU A 388 16.88 0.57 20.36
C GLU A 388 17.06 1.71 21.37
N SER A 389 15.97 2.32 21.85
CA SER A 389 16.05 3.41 22.85
C SER A 389 16.44 2.91 24.25
N MET A 390 15.97 1.74 24.65
CA MET A 390 16.29 1.12 25.95
C MET A 390 17.73 0.58 26.00
N THR A 391 18.26 0.08 24.88
CA THR A 391 19.67 -0.27 24.77
C THR A 391 20.57 0.97 24.77
N HIS A 392 20.10 2.12 24.25
CA HIS A 392 20.82 3.40 24.35
C HIS A 392 20.89 3.96 25.78
N SER A 393 19.83 3.80 26.59
CA SER A 393 19.74 4.39 27.93
C SER A 393 20.41 3.55 29.03
N ARG A 394 20.55 2.23 28.87
CA ARG A 394 21.22 1.36 29.86
C ARG A 394 22.76 1.44 29.87
N PHE A 395 23.40 2.09 28.89
CA PHE A 395 24.87 2.17 28.84
C PHE A 395 25.46 3.53 29.24
N HIS A 396 24.64 4.51 29.64
CA HIS A 396 25.13 5.73 30.30
C HIS A 396 25.42 5.57 31.81
N TYR A 397 25.16 4.39 32.38
CA TYR A 397 25.53 4.01 33.74
C TYR A 397 26.38 2.74 33.74
N LEU A 398 27.62 2.84 33.26
CA LEU A 398 28.68 1.93 33.66
C LEU A 398 29.73 2.74 34.43
N PRO A 399 29.92 2.51 35.75
CA PRO A 399 31.05 3.08 36.46
C PRO A 399 32.34 2.58 35.82
N SER A 400 33.31 3.48 35.73
CA SER A 400 34.68 3.21 35.29
C SER A 400 35.24 1.93 35.92
N ALA A 401 35.90 1.13 35.07
CA ALA A 401 36.68 -0.06 35.35
C ALA A 401 37.14 -0.25 36.81
N GLY A 402 36.74 -1.39 37.40
CA GLY A 402 37.28 -1.92 38.64
C GLY A 402 37.06 -3.43 38.69
N ASN A 403 38.14 -4.18 38.64
CA ASN A 403 38.24 -5.64 38.72
C ASN A 403 37.16 -6.33 39.57
N SER A 404 36.47 -7.31 39.02
CA SER A 404 36.36 -8.68 39.57
C SER A 404 35.40 -9.54 38.75
N SER A 405 35.76 -10.81 38.64
CA SER A 405 35.03 -11.91 38.00
C SER A 405 33.63 -12.14 38.60
N ALA A 406 32.56 -11.96 37.82
CA ALA A 406 31.25 -12.61 38.07
C ALA A 406 30.27 -12.51 36.88
N SER A 407 29.80 -13.69 36.43
CA SER A 407 28.50 -14.04 35.84
C SER A 407 27.95 -13.31 34.59
N LEU A 408 28.12 -13.95 33.43
CA LEU A 408 27.22 -13.85 32.26
C LEU A 408 26.03 -14.82 32.42
N LEU A 409 25.07 -14.54 33.32
CA LEU A 409 23.91 -15.43 33.52
C LEU A 409 22.57 -14.74 33.87
N THR A 410 22.40 -13.44 33.65
CA THR A 410 21.19 -12.71 34.06
C THR A 410 20.49 -11.97 32.92
N LEU A 411 20.17 -12.67 31.83
CA LEU A 411 19.22 -12.17 30.81
C LEU A 411 18.00 -13.08 30.59
N ASN A 412 17.93 -14.25 31.23
CA ASN A 412 16.87 -15.23 30.96
C ASN A 412 15.80 -15.40 32.06
N GLU A 413 15.90 -14.68 33.19
CA GLU A 413 14.95 -14.84 34.30
C GLU A 413 13.84 -13.78 34.38
N ASN A 414 14.02 -12.60 33.77
CA ASN A 414 13.02 -11.52 33.89
C ASN A 414 11.84 -11.61 32.90
N PHE A 415 11.79 -12.62 32.03
CA PHE A 415 10.66 -12.84 31.11
C PHE A 415 9.64 -13.88 31.60
N LYS A 416 9.84 -14.47 32.79
CA LYS A 416 8.93 -15.50 33.32
C LYS A 416 7.81 -14.99 34.25
N HIS A 417 7.79 -13.70 34.59
CA HIS A 417 6.73 -13.13 35.41
C HIS A 417 5.79 -12.22 34.60
N HIS A 418 5.11 -12.79 33.59
CA HIS A 418 3.78 -12.36 33.13
C HIS A 418 3.23 -13.35 32.10
N SER A 419 2.96 -14.58 32.52
CA SER A 419 1.94 -15.41 31.87
C SER A 419 1.39 -16.40 32.89
N SER A 420 0.12 -16.23 33.21
CA SER A 420 -0.66 -17.18 34.01
C SER A 420 -0.78 -18.50 33.25
N GLY A 421 -0.31 -19.56 33.94
CA GLY A 421 -0.37 -21.00 33.64
C GLY A 421 -1.20 -21.52 32.46
N VAL A 422 -0.50 -22.17 31.53
CA VAL A 422 -0.95 -23.40 30.86
C VAL A 422 0.27 -24.30 30.69
N ASP A 423 0.31 -25.43 31.41
CA ASP A 423 1.32 -26.48 31.26
C ASP A 423 1.03 -27.29 29.99
N LEU A 424 1.95 -27.26 29.02
CA LEU A 424 1.96 -28.18 27.87
C LEU A 424 3.29 -28.96 27.90
N LYS A 425 3.22 -30.20 28.40
CA LYS A 425 4.29 -31.20 28.27
C LYS A 425 4.35 -31.70 26.82
N VAL A 426 5.48 -31.51 26.16
CA VAL A 426 5.82 -32.20 24.90
C VAL A 426 7.00 -33.15 25.18
N PRO A 427 6.91 -34.45 24.88
CA PRO A 427 7.97 -35.42 25.17
C PRO A 427 8.98 -35.56 24.03
N GLY A 428 10.26 -35.76 24.40
CA GLY A 428 11.26 -36.41 23.55
C GLY A 428 12.36 -35.50 23.02
N PHE A 429 13.38 -35.23 23.82
CA PHE A 429 14.80 -35.10 23.44
C PHE A 429 15.63 -35.03 24.74
N ARG A 430 16.51 -36.02 24.97
CA ARG A 430 17.44 -36.03 26.12
C ARG A 430 18.82 -35.63 25.60
N GLN A 431 19.29 -34.42 25.90
CA GLN A 431 20.70 -34.07 25.73
C GLN A 431 21.46 -34.47 27.01
N GLN A 432 22.42 -35.38 26.89
CA GLN A 432 23.41 -35.63 27.93
C GLN A 432 24.65 -34.78 27.68
N PHE A 433 25.03 -33.98 28.68
CA PHE A 433 26.31 -33.26 28.73
C PHE A 433 27.28 -34.07 29.58
N SER A 434 28.46 -34.38 29.05
CA SER A 434 29.61 -34.81 29.87
C SER A 434 30.65 -33.69 29.87
N PRO A 435 31.22 -33.31 31.03
CA PRO A 435 32.23 -32.27 31.11
C PRO A 435 33.57 -32.74 30.51
N PRO A 436 34.41 -31.80 29.99
CA PRO A 436 35.66 -32.15 29.33
C PRO A 436 36.76 -32.47 30.35
N ASP A 437 37.39 -33.64 30.20
CA ASP A 437 38.70 -33.93 30.79
C ASP A 437 39.80 -33.19 30.02
N GLY A 438 40.86 -32.85 30.74
CA GLY A 438 41.91 -31.89 30.39
C GLY A 438 42.53 -31.97 28.98
N GLU A 439 42.98 -30.78 28.56
CA GLU A 439 43.94 -30.47 27.49
C GLU A 439 43.49 -30.59 26.02
N ASN A 440 43.18 -29.41 25.45
CA ASN A 440 43.34 -29.00 24.05
C ASN A 440 42.88 -29.98 22.94
N LYS A 441 41.58 -30.25 22.86
CA LYS A 441 40.90 -30.56 21.58
C LYS A 441 39.55 -29.84 21.48
N PRO A 442 39.13 -29.39 20.29
CA PRO A 442 37.78 -28.82 20.09
C PRO A 442 36.71 -29.92 20.27
N PRO A 443 35.49 -29.58 20.71
CA PRO A 443 34.42 -30.55 20.90
C PRO A 443 34.03 -31.18 19.56
N VAL A 444 34.00 -32.51 19.53
CA VAL A 444 33.50 -33.28 18.39
C VAL A 444 31.99 -33.42 18.55
N PHE A 445 31.23 -32.81 17.64
CA PHE A 445 29.80 -33.09 17.48
C PHE A 445 29.65 -34.39 16.70
N THR A 446 29.06 -35.41 17.29
CA THR A 446 28.63 -36.62 16.58
C THR A 446 27.11 -36.59 16.48
N ILE A 447 26.59 -36.48 15.26
CA ILE A 447 25.17 -36.67 14.97
C ILE A 447 25.02 -38.14 14.57
N THR A 448 24.32 -38.93 15.38
CA THR A 448 23.84 -40.25 14.98
C THR A 448 22.43 -40.08 14.44
N GLU A 449 22.22 -40.40 13.15
CA GLU A 449 20.89 -40.59 12.58
C GLU A 449 20.29 -41.88 13.15
N ASP A 450 19.27 -41.76 14.00
CA ASP A 450 18.39 -42.89 14.29
C ASP A 450 17.37 -43.01 13.16
N HIS A 451 17.63 -43.95 12.26
CA HIS A 451 16.60 -44.51 11.40
C HIS A 451 15.60 -45.29 12.26
N GLN A 452 14.34 -44.84 12.27
CA GLN A 452 13.17 -45.72 12.31
C GLN A 452 11.95 -45.02 11.72
#